data_AF-A0A960XIH8-F1
#
_entry.id   AF-A0A960XIH8-F1
#
_cell.length_a   1.000
_cell.length_b   1.000
_cell.length_c   1.000
_cell.angle_alpha   90.00
_cell.angle_beta   90.00
_cell.angle_gamma   90.00
#
_symmetry.space_group_name_H-M   'P 1'
#
loop_
_entity.id
_entity.type
_entity.pdbx_description
1 polymer ?
#
loop_
_entity_poly.entity_id
_entity_poly.type
_entity_poly.pdbx_seq_one_letter_code
_entity_poly.pdbx_strand_id
1 'polypeptide(L)'
;MVRKLGQVGLGAVAELGQLALFTFQSLFALFGQRHRMEKLIRAVYEIGVRCVPIVLIVGLFTGLVLGLQLFYVLSRFSSETLLGQAVSLTTILEIGPVFTAIMVVGQAGSALAAELGIQRNAE
;
A
#
# COMPACT_ATOMS: atom_id res chain seq x y z
N MET A 1 -6.09 -27.42 26.27
CA MET A 1 -6.31 -26.80 24.95
C MET A 1 -6.99 -25.43 25.09
N VAL A 2 -8.13 -25.32 25.79
CA VAL A 2 -8.85 -24.05 26.06
C VAL A 2 -7.96 -22.97 26.70
N ARG A 3 -7.08 -23.33 27.65
CA ARG A 3 -6.19 -22.38 28.32
C ARG A 3 -5.13 -21.74 27.38
N LYS A 4 -4.61 -22.50 26.40
CA LYS A 4 -3.69 -21.97 25.37
C LYS A 4 -4.43 -21.07 24.39
N LEU A 5 -5.64 -21.44 24.00
CA LEU A 5 -6.49 -20.63 23.12
C LEU A 5 -6.87 -19.29 23.78
N GLY A 6 -7.19 -19.32 25.08
CA GLY A 6 -7.46 -18.12 25.87
C GLY A 6 -6.24 -17.21 26.01
N GLN A 7 -5.05 -17.75 26.22
CA GLN A 7 -3.81 -16.96 26.27
C GLN A 7 -3.47 -16.30 24.93
N VAL A 8 -3.63 -17.02 23.82
CA VAL A 8 -3.39 -16.46 22.47
C VAL A 8 -4.42 -15.39 22.13
N GLY A 9 -5.71 -15.62 22.43
CA GLY A 9 -6.76 -14.64 22.19
C GLY A 9 -6.58 -13.36 23.00
N LEU A 10 -6.32 -13.48 24.30
CA LEU A 10 -6.06 -12.31 25.16
C LEU A 10 -4.77 -11.59 24.79
N GLY A 11 -3.73 -12.33 24.39
CA GLY A 11 -2.48 -11.75 23.89
C GLY A 11 -2.69 -10.92 22.62
N ALA A 12 -3.40 -11.47 21.63
CA ALA A 12 -3.68 -10.76 20.38
C ALA A 12 -4.50 -9.47 20.61
N VAL A 13 -5.52 -9.53 21.49
CA VAL A 13 -6.31 -8.34 21.84
C VAL A 13 -5.46 -7.29 22.57
N ALA A 14 -4.58 -7.72 23.48
CA ALA A 14 -3.70 -6.82 24.19
C ALA A 14 -2.69 -6.13 23.26
N GLU A 15 -2.07 -6.85 22.33
CA GLU A 15 -1.14 -6.29 21.34
C GLU A 15 -1.84 -5.30 20.40
N LEU A 16 -3.03 -5.67 19.89
CA LEU A 16 -3.83 -4.77 19.06
C LEU A 16 -4.23 -3.50 19.82
N GLY A 17 -4.59 -3.62 21.10
CA GLY A 17 -4.91 -2.48 21.97
C GLY A 17 -3.71 -1.54 22.18
N GLN A 18 -2.53 -2.10 22.42
CA GLN A 18 -1.29 -1.31 22.57
C GLN A 18 -0.93 -0.59 21.28
N LEU A 19 -1.01 -1.27 20.13
CA LEU A 19 -0.81 -0.67 18.81
C LEU A 19 -1.80 0.47 18.56
N ALA A 20 -3.09 0.26 18.83
CA ALA A 20 -4.12 1.28 18.64
C ALA A 20 -3.88 2.53 19.51
N LEU A 21 -3.54 2.33 20.79
CA LEU A 21 -3.23 3.44 21.70
C LEU A 21 -1.96 4.20 21.25
N PHE A 22 -0.91 3.48 20.84
CA PHE A 22 0.32 4.09 20.32
C PHE A 22 0.06 4.91 19.05
N THR A 23 -0.69 4.37 18.10
CA THR A 23 -1.07 5.08 16.87
C THR A 23 -1.91 6.31 17.17
N PHE A 24 -2.89 6.20 18.07
CA PHE A 24 -3.73 7.32 18.47
C PHE A 24 -2.89 8.43 19.12
N GLN A 25 -2.08 8.09 20.13
CA GLN A 25 -1.23 9.07 20.81
C GLN A 25 -0.24 9.75 19.85
N SER A 26 0.37 8.98 18.94
CA SER A 26 1.26 9.52 17.90
C SER A 26 0.54 10.48 16.95
N LEU A 27 -0.70 10.17 16.56
CA LEU A 27 -1.51 11.03 15.70
C LEU A 27 -1.83 12.39 16.36
N PHE A 28 -2.15 12.39 17.65
CA PHE A 28 -2.38 13.63 18.41
C PHE A 28 -1.08 14.41 18.64
N ALA A 29 0.04 13.72 18.91
CA ALA A 29 1.34 14.37 19.07
C ALA A 29 1.78 15.14 17.81
N LEU A 30 1.40 14.67 16.61
CA LEU A 30 1.67 15.40 15.37
C LEU A 30 1.03 16.81 15.37
N PHE A 31 -0.12 17.02 16.03
CA PHE A 31 -0.83 18.32 15.99
C PHE A 31 -0.13 19.42 16.81
N GLY A 32 0.69 19.05 17.81
CA GLY A 32 1.45 19.99 18.62
C GLY A 32 2.76 20.48 17.98
N GLN A 33 3.18 19.93 16.83
CA GLN A 33 4.50 20.21 16.27
C GLN A 33 4.55 21.50 15.43
N ARG A 34 5.47 22.42 15.80
CA ARG A 34 5.72 23.71 15.13
C ARG A 34 6.25 23.59 13.69
N HIS A 35 6.90 22.47 13.32
CA HIS A 35 7.50 22.24 11.97
C HIS A 35 6.87 21.01 11.27
N ARG A 36 5.54 20.88 11.35
CA ARG A 36 4.82 19.75 10.76
C ARG A 36 4.94 19.67 9.23
N MET A 37 4.87 20.82 8.55
CA MET A 37 4.81 20.87 7.08
C MET A 37 6.11 20.42 6.42
N GLU A 38 7.26 20.83 6.95
CA GLU A 38 8.56 20.42 6.42
C GLU A 38 8.77 18.90 6.55
N LYS A 39 8.43 18.33 7.71
CA LYS A 39 8.49 16.88 7.93
C LYS A 39 7.51 16.12 7.03
N LEU A 40 6.31 16.65 6.82
CA LEU A 40 5.31 16.06 5.92
C LEU A 40 5.83 16.02 4.48
N ILE A 41 6.35 17.14 3.97
CA ILE A 41 6.88 17.22 2.61
C ILE A 41 8.03 16.23 2.41
N ARG A 42 8.95 16.17 3.37
CA ARG A 42 10.07 15.22 3.32
C ARG A 42 9.58 13.76 3.34
N ALA A 43 8.61 13.45 4.19
CA ALA A 43 8.02 12.11 4.24
C ALA A 43 7.30 11.73 2.94
N VAL A 44 6.51 12.65 2.37
CA VAL A 44 5.83 12.43 1.08
C VAL A 44 6.83 12.26 -0.05
N TYR A 45 7.94 13.02 -0.05
CA TYR A 45 8.98 12.87 -1.05
C TYR A 45 9.68 11.52 -0.95
N GLU A 46 10.17 11.15 0.24
CA GLU A 46 10.87 9.88 0.47
C GLU A 46 9.97 8.67 0.19
N ILE A 47 8.73 8.69 0.70
CA ILE A 47 7.78 7.59 0.53
C ILE A 47 7.25 7.54 -0.90
N GLY A 48 6.78 8.67 -1.42
CA GLY A 48 6.11 8.74 -2.72
C GLY A 48 7.07 8.54 -3.88
N VAL A 49 8.15 9.33 -3.95
CA VAL A 49 9.05 9.34 -5.11
C VAL A 49 9.81 8.02 -5.24
N ARG A 50 10.17 7.36 -4.13
CA ARG A 50 10.82 6.03 -4.17
C ARG A 50 9.93 4.92 -4.74
N CYS A 51 8.60 5.07 -4.65
CA CYS A 51 7.65 4.10 -5.19
C CYS A 51 7.34 4.29 -6.68
N VAL A 52 7.48 5.52 -7.20
CA VAL A 52 7.12 5.86 -8.59
C VAL A 52 7.75 4.93 -9.64
N PRO A 53 9.06 4.62 -9.61
CA PRO A 53 9.68 3.78 -10.62
C PRO A 53 9.10 2.37 -10.67
N ILE A 54 8.82 1.79 -9.49
CA ILE A 54 8.28 0.42 -9.38
C ILE A 54 6.84 0.38 -9.87
N VAL A 55 6.01 1.35 -9.47
CA VAL A 55 4.62 1.45 -9.91
C VAL A 55 4.52 1.64 -11.43
N LEU A 56 5.40 2.46 -12.02
CA LEU A 56 5.44 2.66 -13.48
C LEU A 56 5.80 1.38 -14.23
N ILE A 57 6.86 0.68 -13.80
CA ILE A 57 7.31 -0.54 -14.46
C ILE A 57 6.21 -1.61 -14.40
N VAL A 58 5.68 -1.88 -13.20
CA VAL A 58 4.67 -2.92 -13.05
C VAL A 58 3.37 -2.52 -13.74
N GLY A 59 2.91 -1.28 -13.61
CA GLY A 59 1.72 -0.79 -14.29
C GLY A 59 1.82 -0.93 -15.81
N LEU A 60 2.98 -0.64 -16.39
CA LEU A 60 3.23 -0.81 -17.83
C LEU A 60 3.14 -2.27 -18.25
N PHE A 61 3.84 -3.18 -17.56
CA PHE A 61 3.81 -4.60 -17.91
C PHE A 61 2.42 -5.22 -17.69
N THR A 62 1.76 -4.89 -16.59
CA THR A 62 0.40 -5.35 -16.31
C THR A 62 -0.59 -4.84 -17.36
N GLY A 63 -0.50 -3.56 -17.75
CA GLY A 63 -1.35 -2.98 -18.79
C GLY A 63 -1.17 -3.67 -20.16
N LEU A 64 0.07 -3.96 -20.55
CA LEU A 64 0.38 -4.70 -21.78
C LEU A 64 -0.22 -6.12 -21.77
N VAL A 65 -0.07 -6.84 -20.65
CA VAL A 65 -0.62 -8.19 -20.49
C VAL A 65 -2.14 -8.18 -20.53
N LEU A 66 -2.80 -7.25 -19.82
CA LEU A 66 -4.25 -7.12 -19.81
C LEU A 66 -4.80 -6.76 -21.18
N GLY A 67 -4.17 -5.82 -21.90
CA GLY A 67 -4.60 -5.43 -23.24
C GLY A 67 -4.57 -6.62 -24.21
N LEU A 68 -3.49 -7.40 -24.19
CA LEU A 68 -3.37 -8.58 -25.03
C LEU A 68 -4.40 -9.67 -24.64
N GLN A 69 -4.57 -9.93 -23.35
CA GLN A 69 -5.51 -10.94 -22.87
C GLN A 69 -6.97 -10.56 -23.19
N LEU A 70 -7.32 -9.28 -23.03
CA LEU A 70 -8.66 -8.78 -23.29
C LEU A 70 -8.97 -8.77 -24.79
N PHE A 71 -7.97 -8.50 -25.65
CA PHE A 71 -8.11 -8.63 -27.11
C PHE A 71 -8.56 -10.05 -27.52
N TYR A 72 -7.91 -11.09 -26.99
CA TYR A 72 -8.31 -12.48 -27.27
C TYR A 72 -9.72 -12.82 -26.80
N VAL A 73 -10.19 -12.19 -25.72
CA VAL A 73 -11.56 -12.38 -25.21
C VAL A 73 -12.56 -11.69 -26.13
N LEU A 74 -12.37 -10.40 -26.45
CA LEU A 74 -13.35 -9.62 -27.22
C LEU A 74 -13.37 -9.97 -28.71
N SER A 75 -12.27 -10.46 -29.28
CA SER A 75 -12.23 -10.92 -30.67
C SER A 75 -13.17 -12.11 -30.90
N ARG A 76 -13.42 -12.94 -29.86
CA ARG A 76 -14.42 -14.03 -29.91
C ARG A 76 -15.87 -13.54 -29.96
N PHE A 77 -16.12 -12.33 -29.46
CA PHE A 77 -17.45 -11.70 -29.44
C PHE A 77 -17.62 -10.67 -30.57
N SER A 78 -16.66 -10.59 -31.52
CA SER A 78 -16.62 -9.62 -32.61
C SER A 78 -16.79 -8.16 -32.16
N SER A 79 -16.39 -7.84 -30.92
CA SER A 79 -16.58 -6.52 -30.29
C SER A 79 -15.25 -5.81 -30.02
N GLU A 80 -14.36 -5.79 -31.01
CA GLU A 80 -13.02 -5.24 -30.88
C GLU A 80 -13.01 -3.72 -30.59
N THR A 81 -14.07 -3.01 -30.95
CA THR A 81 -14.26 -1.57 -30.66
C THR A 81 -14.42 -1.26 -29.17
N LEU A 82 -14.85 -2.22 -28.35
CA LEU A 82 -15.00 -2.04 -26.91
C LEU A 82 -13.71 -2.33 -26.12
N LEU A 83 -12.66 -2.81 -26.78
CA LEU A 83 -11.39 -3.18 -26.14
C LEU A 83 -10.79 -2.01 -25.34
N GLY A 84 -10.69 -0.83 -25.97
CA GLY A 84 -10.09 0.34 -25.33
C GLY A 84 -10.87 0.80 -24.09
N GLN A 85 -12.21 0.77 -24.14
CA GLN A 85 -13.05 1.11 -23.00
C GLN A 85 -12.91 0.09 -21.86
N ALA A 86 -12.91 -1.19 -22.19
CA ALA A 86 -12.78 -2.24 -21.20
C ALA A 86 -11.42 -2.18 -20.49
N VAL A 87 -10.31 -2.08 -21.23
CA VAL A 87 -8.95 -1.98 -20.65
C VAL A 87 -8.80 -0.71 -19.79
N SER A 88 -9.28 0.44 -20.27
CA SER A 88 -9.13 1.70 -19.53
C SER A 88 -9.93 1.70 -18.23
N LEU A 89 -11.18 1.25 -18.25
CA LEU A 89 -12.02 1.19 -17.05
C LEU A 89 -11.46 0.22 -16.01
N THR A 90 -11.05 -0.98 -16.40
CA THR A 90 -10.48 -1.96 -15.45
C THR A 90 -9.16 -1.47 -14.85
N THR A 91 -8.34 -0.77 -15.66
CA THR A 91 -7.06 -0.23 -15.18
C THR A 91 -7.26 0.93 -14.20
N ILE A 92 -8.17 1.85 -14.50
CA ILE A 92 -8.37 3.05 -13.67
C ILE A 92 -9.10 2.73 -12.35
N LEU A 93 -10.11 1.85 -12.39
CA LEU A 93 -11.00 1.65 -11.25
C LEU A 93 -10.61 0.48 -10.37
N GLU A 94 -10.09 -0.60 -10.93
CA GLU A 94 -9.82 -1.82 -10.18
C GLU A 94 -8.33 -1.97 -9.94
N ILE A 95 -7.58 -2.10 -11.03
CA ILE A 95 -6.23 -2.66 -10.98
C ILE A 95 -5.20 -1.60 -10.57
N GLY A 96 -5.33 -0.38 -11.07
CA GLY A 96 -4.44 0.74 -10.73
C GLY A 96 -4.44 1.07 -9.24
N PRO A 97 -5.61 1.32 -8.61
CA PRO A 97 -5.68 1.62 -7.18
C PRO A 97 -5.18 0.47 -6.31
N VAL A 98 -5.56 -0.78 -6.63
CA VAL A 98 -5.16 -1.96 -5.85
C VAL A 98 -3.65 -2.19 -5.90
N PHE A 99 -3.04 -2.18 -7.10
CA PHE A 99 -1.60 -2.38 -7.20
C PHE A 99 -0.81 -1.24 -6.56
N THR A 100 -1.24 0.01 -6.77
CA THR A 100 -0.57 1.16 -6.15
C THR A 100 -0.61 1.05 -4.63
N ALA A 101 -1.76 0.70 -4.05
CA ALA A 101 -1.90 0.54 -2.59
C ALA A 101 -0.97 -0.55 -2.04
N ILE A 102 -0.94 -1.73 -2.67
CA ILE A 102 -0.11 -2.85 -2.22
C ILE A 102 1.39 -2.52 -2.37
N MET A 103 1.80 -1.89 -3.47
CA MET A 103 3.20 -1.53 -3.72
C MET A 103 3.71 -0.49 -2.74
N VAL A 104 2.91 0.56 -2.51
CA VAL A 104 3.27 1.63 -1.57
C VAL A 104 3.36 1.07 -0.16
N VAL A 105 2.37 0.27 0.29
CA VAL A 105 2.42 -0.37 1.62
C VAL A 105 3.63 -1.30 1.74
N GLY A 106 3.91 -2.12 0.72
CA GLY A 106 5.03 -3.07 0.75
C GLY A 106 6.38 -2.39 0.85
N GLN A 107 6.66 -1.41 -0.03
CA GLN A 107 7.96 -0.74 -0.08
C GLN A 107 8.13 0.28 1.04
N ALA A 108 7.17 1.19 1.19
CA ALA A 108 7.28 2.25 2.20
C ALA A 108 7.12 1.70 3.61
N GLY A 109 6.19 0.76 3.81
CA GLY A 109 5.99 0.12 5.12
C GLY A 109 7.23 -0.65 5.60
N SER A 110 7.86 -1.42 4.70
CA SER A 110 9.10 -2.15 5.05
C SER A 110 10.26 -1.21 5.33
N ALA A 111 10.41 -0.13 4.55
CA ALA A 111 11.45 0.86 4.77
C ALA A 111 11.29 1.59 6.12
N LEU A 112 10.06 2.01 6.45
CA LEU A 112 9.75 2.65 7.73
C LEU A 112 9.96 1.71 8.91
N ALA A 113 9.55 0.44 8.79
CA ALA A 113 9.76 -0.56 9.83
C ALA A 113 11.26 -0.83 10.07
N ALA A 114 12.05 -0.89 8.99
CA ALA A 114 13.50 -1.04 9.08
C ALA A 114 14.17 0.16 9.75
N GLU A 115 13.75 1.39 9.40
CA GLU A 115 14.29 2.62 9.98
C GLU A 115 14.00 2.72 11.49
N LEU A 116 12.76 2.45 11.91
CA LEU A 116 12.38 2.38 13.32
C LEU A 116 13.13 1.27 14.07
N GLY A 117 13.34 0.12 13.41
CA GLY A 117 14.09 -1.00 13.98
C GLY A 117 15.57 -0.67 14.22
N ILE A 118 16.21 0.01 13.27
CA ILE A 118 17.60 0.47 13.41
C ILE A 118 17.72 1.47 14.56
N GLN A 119 16.81 2.44 14.66
CA GLN A 119 16.83 3.43 15.73
C GLN A 119 16.71 2.79 17.12
N ARG A 120 15.84 1.79 17.27
CA ARG A 120 15.67 1.07 18.54
C ARG A 120 16.87 0.17 18.89
N ASN A 121 17.55 -0.38 17.89
CA ASN A 121 18.70 -1.27 18.11
C ASN A 121 20.03 -0.51 18.26
N ALA A 122 20.06 0.78 17.95
CA ALA A 122 21.23 1.64 18.07
C ALA A 122 21.37 2.30 19.46
N GLU A 123 20.33 2.20 20.31
CA GLU A 123 20.41 2.41 21.77
C GLU A 123 20.94 1.15 22.47
#